data_AF-A0A6A7LVJ7-F1
#
_entry.id   AF-A0A6A7LVJ7-F1
#
_cell.length_a   1.000
_cell.length_b   1.000
_cell.length_c   1.000
_cell.angle_alpha   90.00
_cell.angle_beta   90.00
_cell.angle_gamma   90.00
#
_symmetry.space_group_name_H-M   'P 1'
#
loop_
_entity.id
_entity.type
_entity.pdbx_description
1 polymer ?
#
loop_
_entity_poly.entity_id
_entity_poly.type
_entity_poly.pdbx_seq_one_letter_code
_entity_poly.pdbx_strand_id
1 'polypeptide(L)'
;MPRGLDPWANRLPDRYGDLVAQLGLVALNDVDRAAYPWLRSSTIAGTADIRATLERVARAPQSVTVRSGFDSAGDLHLGNLLVLNQVRTAQDLGCKVEISIADLEAVAARGDSPQAAAARARGSFSETFRRLGFGPQHVAVRSENPAILPGMAVAANAISNDALLRNYHRHLQPGEIFAVLFMASELLRPPDSGSSTVIAVYGVDEALHINAINAIADASGRPRISALFSRLMPSRVAKDRKMSKSAEKHAYNVPLTLSPESARRAFAGYKVRDPCMVTSVRADLLAGPYGLKEEEICSLRCAECLAASRELVDDYFRADFPLGPRSAT
;
A
#
# COMPACT_ATOMS: atom_id res chain seq x y z
N MET A 1 -10.51 -16.02 -14.56
CA MET A 1 -9.70 -15.61 -13.39
C MET A 1 -8.84 -14.42 -13.79
N PRO A 2 -8.80 -13.33 -13.01
CA PRO A 2 -7.53 -12.73 -12.63
C PRO A 2 -6.77 -13.81 -11.88
N ARG A 3 -5.80 -14.50 -12.51
CA ARG A 3 -4.99 -15.45 -11.75
C ARG A 3 -4.12 -14.65 -10.78
N GLY A 4 -4.38 -14.73 -9.47
CA GLY A 4 -3.34 -14.49 -8.46
C GLY A 4 -3.41 -13.25 -7.58
N LEU A 5 -4.53 -12.52 -7.50
CA LEU A 5 -4.69 -11.48 -6.47
C LEU A 5 -5.68 -11.92 -5.39
N ASP A 6 -5.14 -12.31 -4.25
CA ASP A 6 -5.86 -12.53 -3.01
C ASP A 6 -5.05 -11.77 -1.93
N PRO A 7 -5.68 -10.86 -1.14
CA PRO A 7 -4.99 -10.07 -0.13
C PRO A 7 -4.18 -10.93 0.85
N TRP A 8 -4.71 -12.12 1.16
CA TRP A 8 -4.12 -13.10 2.06
C TRP A 8 -3.14 -14.06 1.37
N ALA A 9 -3.01 -14.02 0.04
CA ALA A 9 -2.05 -14.83 -0.71
C ALA A 9 -0.73 -14.09 -0.98
N ASN A 10 0.35 -14.87 -1.15
CA ASN A 10 1.71 -14.36 -1.37
C ASN A 10 2.17 -14.46 -2.84
N ARG A 11 1.31 -14.14 -3.81
CA ARG A 11 1.62 -14.20 -5.25
C ARG A 11 1.71 -12.79 -5.85
N LEU A 12 2.65 -12.58 -6.79
CA LEU A 12 2.70 -11.37 -7.61
C LEU A 12 1.78 -11.49 -8.82
N PRO A 13 1.19 -10.37 -9.30
CA PRO A 13 0.49 -10.37 -10.56
C PRO A 13 1.46 -10.57 -11.73
N ASP A 14 1.05 -11.36 -12.72
CA ASP A 14 1.85 -11.62 -13.92
C ASP A 14 2.02 -10.35 -14.78
N ARG A 15 0.95 -9.55 -14.92
CA ARG A 15 0.96 -8.26 -15.62
C ARG A 15 0.04 -7.26 -14.92
N TYR A 16 0.57 -6.10 -14.55
CA TYR A 16 -0.20 -5.05 -13.86
C TYR A 16 -1.30 -4.43 -14.73
N GLY A 17 -1.10 -4.31 -16.04
CA GLY A 17 -2.15 -3.76 -16.94
C GLY A 17 -3.42 -4.60 -16.93
N ASP A 18 -3.28 -5.93 -17.05
CA ASP A 18 -4.39 -6.86 -16.99
C ASP A 18 -5.07 -6.82 -15.61
N LEU A 19 -4.26 -6.72 -14.54
CA LEU A 19 -4.75 -6.61 -13.17
C LEU A 19 -5.59 -5.34 -12.96
N VAL A 20 -5.11 -4.18 -13.40
CA VAL A 20 -5.80 -2.89 -13.30
C VAL A 20 -7.16 -2.97 -13.99
N ALA A 21 -7.20 -3.47 -15.23
CA ALA A 21 -8.44 -3.64 -15.97
C ALA A 21 -9.42 -4.60 -15.29
N GLN A 22 -8.93 -5.74 -14.79
CA GLN A 22 -9.74 -6.75 -14.12
C GLN A 22 -10.35 -6.26 -12.81
N LEU A 23 -9.63 -5.40 -12.07
CA LEU A 23 -10.09 -4.80 -10.82
C LEU A 23 -10.97 -3.57 -11.03
N GLY A 24 -11.18 -3.12 -12.28
CA GLY A 24 -11.90 -1.90 -12.60
C GLY A 24 -11.18 -0.63 -12.16
N LEU A 25 -9.85 -0.67 -12.02
CA LEU A 25 -9.04 0.46 -11.62
C LEU A 25 -8.73 1.36 -12.82
N VAL A 26 -8.57 2.66 -12.56
CA VAL A 26 -8.14 3.64 -13.56
C VAL A 26 -6.61 3.63 -13.66
N ALA A 27 -6.10 3.49 -14.88
CA ALA A 27 -4.67 3.52 -15.15
C ALA A 27 -4.13 4.96 -15.02
N LEU A 28 -2.86 5.10 -14.62
CA LEU A 28 -2.26 6.42 -14.43
C LEU A 28 -2.07 7.22 -15.71
N ASN A 29 -2.03 6.56 -16.87
CA ASN A 29 -1.92 7.24 -18.16
C ASN A 29 -3.21 8.01 -18.51
N ASP A 30 -4.33 7.66 -17.88
CA ASP A 30 -5.62 8.33 -18.07
C ASP A 30 -5.79 9.54 -17.13
N VAL A 31 -4.76 9.85 -16.34
CA VAL A 31 -4.73 10.96 -15.39
C VAL A 31 -3.57 11.89 -15.76
N ASP A 32 -3.80 13.21 -15.73
CA ASP A 32 -2.72 14.18 -15.92
C ASP A 32 -1.77 14.19 -14.71
N ARG A 33 -0.74 13.36 -14.77
CA ARG A 33 0.29 13.25 -13.71
C ARG A 33 1.16 14.50 -13.59
N ALA A 34 1.21 15.35 -14.63
CA ALA A 34 1.91 16.62 -14.55
C ALA A 34 1.16 17.58 -13.62
N ALA A 35 -0.18 17.57 -13.67
CA ALA A 35 -1.03 18.35 -12.77
C ALA A 35 -1.00 17.87 -11.30
N TYR A 36 -0.69 16.60 -11.05
CA TYR A 36 -0.73 16.01 -9.71
C TYR A 36 0.63 15.40 -9.30
N PRO A 37 1.53 16.18 -8.65
CA PRO A 37 2.85 15.71 -8.22
C PRO A 37 2.84 14.41 -7.41
N TRP A 38 1.79 14.19 -6.61
CA TRP A 38 1.60 12.96 -5.83
C TRP A 38 1.52 11.69 -6.70
N LEU A 39 1.03 11.80 -7.95
CA LEU A 39 0.91 10.67 -8.89
C LEU A 39 2.15 10.41 -9.75
N ARG A 40 3.22 11.19 -9.57
CA ARG A 40 4.44 11.05 -10.39
C ARG A 40 5.27 9.83 -10.02
N SER A 41 4.99 9.19 -8.89
CA SER A 41 5.69 7.96 -8.50
C SER A 41 5.43 6.82 -9.50
N SER A 42 6.51 6.18 -9.96
CA SER A 42 6.46 4.95 -10.77
C SER A 42 5.99 3.73 -9.98
N THR A 43 5.90 3.86 -8.65
CA THR A 43 5.48 2.79 -7.75
C THR A 43 3.96 2.65 -7.67
N ILE A 44 3.18 3.54 -8.30
CA ILE A 44 1.73 3.46 -8.30
C ILE A 44 1.29 2.46 -9.39
N ALA A 45 0.37 1.57 -9.02
CA ALA A 45 -0.24 0.56 -9.90
C ALA A 45 -1.50 1.08 -10.58
N GLY A 46 -2.35 1.80 -9.85
CA GLY A 46 -3.64 2.30 -10.35
C GLY A 46 -4.41 3.07 -9.29
N THR A 47 -5.60 3.55 -9.65
CA THR A 47 -6.46 4.36 -8.77
C THR A 47 -7.92 3.95 -8.86
N ALA A 48 -8.72 4.29 -7.85
CA ALA A 48 -10.18 4.16 -7.85
C ALA A 48 -10.84 5.48 -7.44
N ASP A 49 -11.85 5.93 -8.19
CA ASP A 49 -12.68 7.12 -7.91
C ASP A 49 -11.89 8.37 -7.46
N ILE A 50 -10.69 8.59 -7.99
CA ILE A 50 -9.69 9.49 -7.37
C ILE A 50 -9.74 10.94 -7.88
N ARG A 51 -10.32 11.21 -9.07
CA ARG A 51 -10.17 12.48 -9.78
C ARG A 51 -10.55 13.70 -8.95
N ALA A 52 -11.77 13.71 -8.40
CA ALA A 52 -12.25 14.82 -7.56
C ALA A 52 -11.41 14.99 -6.29
N THR A 53 -10.89 13.89 -5.75
CA THR A 53 -10.03 13.91 -4.57
C THR A 53 -8.65 14.49 -4.88
N LEU A 54 -8.06 14.21 -6.05
CA LEU A 54 -6.80 14.83 -6.49
C LEU A 54 -6.95 16.34 -6.69
N GLU A 55 -8.05 16.77 -7.31
CA GLU A 55 -8.38 18.20 -7.44
C GLU A 55 -8.50 18.85 -6.07
N ARG A 56 -9.11 18.16 -5.10
CA ARG A 56 -9.20 18.65 -3.73
C ARG A 56 -7.83 18.73 -3.06
N VAL A 57 -6.97 17.73 -3.23
CA VAL A 57 -5.59 17.73 -2.69
C VAL A 57 -4.80 18.91 -3.28
N ALA A 58 -4.94 19.19 -4.57
CA ALA A 58 -4.23 20.30 -5.22
C ALA A 58 -4.70 21.68 -4.72
N ARG A 59 -5.98 21.82 -4.33
CA ARG A 59 -6.57 23.12 -3.95
C ARG A 59 -6.61 23.37 -2.44
N ALA A 60 -6.87 22.33 -1.65
CA ALA A 60 -7.10 22.41 -0.21
C ALA A 60 -6.67 21.09 0.47
N PRO A 61 -5.37 20.76 0.46
CA PRO A 61 -4.88 19.47 0.95
C PRO A 61 -5.27 19.19 2.41
N GLN A 62 -5.36 20.20 3.25
CA GLN A 62 -5.78 20.10 4.65
C GLN A 62 -7.23 19.63 4.85
N SER A 63 -8.07 19.68 3.81
CA SER A 63 -9.44 19.14 3.85
C SER A 63 -9.51 17.68 3.39
N VAL A 64 -8.37 17.02 3.21
CA VAL A 64 -8.25 15.62 2.82
C VAL A 64 -7.50 14.85 3.90
N THR A 65 -8.07 13.73 4.34
CA THR A 65 -7.38 12.74 5.18
C THR A 65 -6.99 11.54 4.34
N VAL A 66 -5.71 11.19 4.39
CA VAL A 66 -5.17 9.94 3.85
C VAL A 66 -5.28 8.86 4.92
N ARG A 67 -5.92 7.75 4.56
CA ARG A 67 -6.00 6.54 5.37
C ARG A 67 -5.17 5.42 4.78
N SER A 68 -4.40 4.76 5.65
CA SER A 68 -3.69 3.53 5.32
C SER A 68 -3.70 2.60 6.52
N GLY A 69 -3.34 1.34 6.31
CA GLY A 69 -3.36 0.33 7.36
C GLY A 69 -2.32 -0.74 7.12
N PHE A 70 -1.77 -1.28 8.21
CA PHE A 70 -0.76 -2.32 8.16
C PHE A 70 -1.07 -3.40 9.20
N ASP A 71 -1.09 -4.65 8.74
CA ASP A 71 -1.15 -5.80 9.63
C ASP A 71 0.05 -5.84 10.59
N SER A 72 -0.22 -6.23 11.83
CA SER A 72 0.76 -6.37 12.91
C SER A 72 1.55 -7.68 12.88
N ALA A 73 1.23 -8.63 11.99
CA ALA A 73 1.94 -9.91 11.89
C ALA A 73 3.33 -9.72 11.28
N GLY A 74 4.33 -9.45 12.14
CA GLY A 74 5.74 -9.26 11.78
C GLY A 74 6.12 -7.81 11.46
N ASP A 75 7.43 -7.57 11.33
CA ASP A 75 7.98 -6.24 11.11
C ASP A 75 7.60 -5.65 9.74
N LEU A 76 7.50 -4.32 9.68
CA LEU A 76 7.40 -3.61 8.39
C LEU A 76 8.64 -3.89 7.54
N HIS A 77 8.46 -3.99 6.23
CA HIS A 77 9.52 -4.24 5.26
C HIS A 77 9.46 -3.25 4.09
N LEU A 78 10.45 -3.30 3.18
CA LEU A 78 10.51 -2.39 2.01
C LEU A 78 9.23 -2.35 1.17
N GLY A 79 8.50 -3.48 1.04
CA GLY A 79 7.18 -3.46 0.39
C GLY A 79 6.17 -2.52 1.06
N ASN A 80 6.10 -2.47 2.40
CA ASN A 80 5.23 -1.53 3.12
C ASN A 80 5.69 -0.09 2.93
N LEU A 81 6.99 0.10 2.77
CA LEU A 81 7.60 1.42 2.62
C LEU A 81 7.14 2.12 1.33
N LEU A 82 6.85 1.38 0.25
CA LEU A 82 6.26 1.93 -0.97
C LEU A 82 4.94 2.66 -0.70
N VAL A 83 4.07 2.05 0.11
CA VAL A 83 2.79 2.63 0.54
C VAL A 83 3.04 3.82 1.46
N LEU A 84 3.92 3.67 2.46
CA LEU A 84 4.22 4.73 3.42
C LEU A 84 4.82 5.98 2.78
N ASN A 85 5.56 5.86 1.68
CA ASN A 85 6.03 7.02 0.93
C ASN A 85 4.90 7.81 0.28
N GLN A 86 3.88 7.11 -0.24
CA GLN A 86 2.73 7.79 -0.80
C GLN A 86 1.96 8.53 0.30
N VAL A 87 1.82 7.91 1.47
CA VAL A 87 1.23 8.58 2.64
C VAL A 87 2.08 9.78 3.08
N ARG A 88 3.41 9.65 3.12
CA ARG A 88 4.33 10.74 3.47
C ARG A 88 4.27 11.89 2.46
N THR A 89 4.23 11.58 1.17
CA THR A 89 4.10 12.58 0.11
C THR A 89 2.81 13.38 0.28
N ALA A 90 1.69 12.72 0.62
CA ALA A 90 0.45 13.42 0.92
C ALA A 90 0.56 14.31 2.17
N GLN A 91 1.23 13.82 3.21
CA GLN A 91 1.50 14.60 4.42
C GLN A 91 2.32 15.86 4.11
N ASP A 92 3.37 15.74 3.28
CA ASP A 92 4.22 16.85 2.87
C ASP A 92 3.46 17.86 1.98
N LEU A 93 2.42 17.41 1.26
CA LEU A 93 1.47 18.28 0.56
C LEU A 93 0.47 18.97 1.49
N GLY A 94 0.41 18.59 2.78
CA GLY A 94 -0.47 19.19 3.79
C GLY A 94 -1.75 18.40 4.08
N CYS A 95 -1.90 17.19 3.52
CA CYS A 95 -3.01 16.30 3.89
C CYS A 95 -2.88 15.81 5.33
N LYS A 96 -4.02 15.50 5.94
CA LYS A 96 -4.07 14.82 7.23
C LYS A 96 -3.80 13.33 7.03
N VAL A 97 -3.22 12.68 8.03
CA VAL A 97 -2.82 11.27 7.94
C VAL A 97 -3.39 10.49 9.11
N GLU A 98 -4.03 9.36 8.80
CA GLU A 98 -4.48 8.35 9.75
C GLU A 98 -3.96 6.98 9.29
N ILE A 99 -3.14 6.33 10.12
CA ILE A 99 -2.57 5.01 9.87
C ILE A 99 -3.04 4.07 10.97
N SER A 100 -3.62 2.94 10.57
CA SER A 100 -4.07 1.93 11.52
C SER A 100 -3.16 0.72 11.57
N ILE A 101 -2.90 0.20 12.77
CA ILE A 101 -2.22 -1.07 12.98
C ILE A 101 -3.25 -2.16 13.25
N ALA A 102 -3.31 -3.16 12.38
CA ALA A 102 -4.34 -4.18 12.39
C ALA A 102 -3.98 -5.39 13.25
N ASP A 103 -3.99 -5.20 14.56
CA ASP A 103 -3.72 -6.24 15.54
C ASP A 103 -4.85 -7.28 15.65
N LEU A 104 -6.12 -6.85 15.59
CA LEU A 104 -7.26 -7.78 15.63
C LEU A 104 -7.38 -8.65 14.37
N GLU A 105 -6.94 -8.15 13.22
CA GLU A 105 -6.89 -8.93 11.98
C GLU A 105 -5.81 -10.02 12.04
N ALA A 106 -4.66 -9.70 12.65
CA ALA A 106 -3.60 -10.68 12.90
C ALA A 106 -4.11 -11.85 13.75
N VAL A 107 -4.94 -11.57 14.75
CA VAL A 107 -5.60 -12.61 15.56
C VAL A 107 -6.61 -13.39 14.72
N ALA A 108 -7.55 -12.70 14.08
CA ALA A 108 -8.72 -13.31 13.46
C ALA A 108 -8.40 -14.09 12.16
N ALA A 109 -7.50 -13.56 11.32
CA ALA A 109 -7.19 -14.11 10.01
C ALA A 109 -5.86 -14.88 9.96
N ARG A 110 -4.95 -14.66 10.92
CA ARG A 110 -3.59 -15.24 10.90
C ARG A 110 -3.26 -16.11 12.11
N GLY A 111 -4.12 -16.14 13.14
CA GLY A 111 -3.97 -17.01 14.31
C GLY A 111 -2.94 -16.54 15.33
N ASP A 112 -2.56 -15.26 15.32
CA ASP A 112 -1.68 -14.70 16.35
C ASP A 112 -2.37 -14.64 17.71
N SER A 113 -1.60 -14.70 18.80
CA SER A 113 -2.15 -14.42 20.13
C SER A 113 -2.48 -12.93 20.28
N PRO A 114 -3.60 -12.56 20.93
CA PRO A 114 -3.96 -11.16 21.15
C PRO A 114 -2.84 -10.35 21.84
N GLN A 115 -2.16 -10.96 22.82
CA GLN A 115 -1.05 -10.34 23.53
C GLN A 115 0.14 -10.05 22.61
N ALA A 116 0.50 -11.00 21.73
CA ALA A 116 1.61 -10.81 20.80
C ALA A 116 1.30 -9.76 19.73
N ALA A 117 0.09 -9.79 19.17
CA ALA A 117 -0.36 -8.80 18.19
C ALA A 117 -0.34 -7.38 18.77
N ALA A 118 -0.90 -7.19 19.97
CA ALA A 118 -0.93 -5.90 20.63
C ALA A 118 0.46 -5.41 21.07
N ALA A 119 1.33 -6.30 21.55
CA ALA A 119 2.71 -5.95 21.92
C ALA A 119 3.51 -5.46 20.71
N ARG A 120 3.40 -6.13 19.56
CA ARG A 120 4.05 -5.69 18.31
C ARG A 120 3.51 -4.35 17.82
N ALA A 121 2.20 -4.16 17.87
CA ALA A 121 1.56 -2.91 17.47
C ALA A 121 2.06 -1.70 18.29
N ARG A 122 2.17 -1.85 19.62
CA ARG A 122 2.64 -0.77 20.50
C ARG A 122 4.16 -0.53 20.44
N GLY A 123 4.94 -1.60 20.26
CA GLY A 123 6.40 -1.56 20.31
C GLY A 123 7.06 -1.22 18.98
N SER A 124 7.35 -2.23 18.16
CA SER A 124 8.22 -2.10 16.97
C SER A 124 7.63 -1.21 15.88
N PHE A 125 6.31 -1.19 15.74
CA PHE A 125 5.63 -0.37 14.73
C PHE A 125 5.73 1.12 15.07
N SER A 126 5.41 1.52 16.30
CA SER A 126 5.46 2.92 16.76
C SER A 126 6.83 3.56 16.50
N GLU A 127 7.92 2.85 16.84
CA GLU A 127 9.28 3.33 16.61
C GLU A 127 9.61 3.43 15.11
N THR A 128 9.18 2.45 14.30
CA THR A 128 9.38 2.48 12.84
C THR A 128 8.64 3.65 12.20
N PHE A 129 7.37 3.88 12.58
CA PHE A 129 6.58 5.01 12.09
C PHE A 129 7.20 6.35 12.47
N ARG A 130 7.69 6.49 13.71
CA ARG A 130 8.38 7.70 14.17
C ARG A 130 9.60 8.02 13.32
N ARG A 131 10.43 7.02 12.98
CA ARG A 131 11.59 7.17 12.08
C ARG A 131 11.20 7.59 10.66
N LEU A 132 10.02 7.18 10.21
CA LEU A 132 9.46 7.56 8.91
C LEU A 132 8.73 8.92 8.94
N GLY A 133 8.77 9.62 10.08
CA GLY A 133 8.18 10.94 10.24
C GLY A 133 6.67 10.94 10.51
N PHE A 134 6.14 9.83 11.05
CA PHE A 134 4.78 9.73 11.55
C PHE A 134 4.79 9.70 13.09
N GLY A 135 4.35 10.80 13.70
CA GLY A 135 4.16 10.88 15.16
C GLY A 135 2.93 10.12 15.69
N PRO A 136 2.77 10.02 17.03
CA PRO A 136 1.68 9.27 17.68
C PRO A 136 0.27 9.70 17.27
N GLN A 137 0.09 10.96 16.89
CA GLN A 137 -1.20 11.47 16.41
C GLN A 137 -1.64 10.90 15.06
N HIS A 138 -0.73 10.28 14.31
CA HIS A 138 -1.03 9.71 12.99
C HIS A 138 -1.32 8.21 13.06
N VAL A 139 -0.96 7.53 14.14
CA VAL A 139 -0.96 6.06 14.20
C VAL A 139 -1.85 5.58 15.33
N ALA A 140 -2.82 4.73 15.02
CA ALA A 140 -3.73 4.13 15.99
C ALA A 140 -3.72 2.60 15.91
N VAL A 141 -3.83 1.93 17.05
CA VAL A 141 -4.00 0.47 17.09
C VAL A 141 -5.49 0.15 17.02
N ARG A 142 -5.89 -0.79 16.14
CA ARG A 142 -7.29 -1.11 15.89
C ARG A 142 -8.04 -1.55 17.15
N SER A 143 -7.44 -2.37 18.00
CA SER A 143 -8.06 -2.79 19.28
C SER A 143 -8.30 -1.68 20.30
N GLU A 144 -7.64 -0.53 20.14
CA GLU A 144 -7.73 0.61 21.07
C GLU A 144 -8.78 1.64 20.65
N ASN A 145 -9.42 1.45 19.49
CA ASN A 145 -10.40 2.39 18.95
C ASN A 145 -11.83 1.82 19.03
N PRO A 146 -12.57 2.08 20.13
CA PRO A 146 -13.93 1.57 20.29
C PRO A 146 -14.93 2.17 19.29
N ALA A 147 -14.61 3.32 18.67
CA ALA A 147 -15.48 3.97 17.69
C ALA A 147 -15.67 3.15 16.41
N ILE A 148 -14.89 2.08 16.24
CA ILE A 148 -14.98 1.18 15.09
C ILE A 148 -16.14 0.19 15.23
N LEU A 149 -16.55 -0.19 16.44
CA LEU A 149 -17.57 -1.23 16.63
C LEU A 149 -18.93 -0.88 15.98
N PRO A 150 -19.47 0.34 16.12
CA PRO A 150 -20.74 0.69 15.48
C PRO A 150 -20.69 0.63 13.96
N GLY A 151 -19.58 1.07 13.35
CA GLY A 151 -19.44 1.02 11.89
C GLY A 151 -19.28 -0.40 11.37
N MET A 152 -18.71 -1.31 12.16
CA MET A 152 -18.68 -2.74 11.81
C MET A 152 -20.09 -3.35 11.77
N ALA A 153 -20.97 -2.98 12.71
CA ALA A 153 -22.35 -3.43 12.71
C ALA A 153 -23.11 -2.92 11.46
N VAL A 154 -22.88 -1.66 11.08
CA VAL A 154 -23.43 -1.09 9.84
C VAL A 154 -22.90 -1.86 8.62
N ALA A 155 -21.60 -2.10 8.55
CA ALA A 155 -20.99 -2.86 7.46
C ALA A 155 -21.54 -4.29 7.36
N ALA A 156 -21.73 -4.96 8.50
CA ALA A 156 -22.24 -6.33 8.56
C ALA A 156 -23.68 -6.43 8.02
N ASN A 157 -24.50 -5.40 8.27
CA ASN A 157 -25.85 -5.32 7.73
C ASN A 157 -25.88 -4.95 6.22
N ALA A 158 -24.84 -4.27 5.73
CA ALA A 158 -24.82 -3.68 4.39
C ALA A 158 -24.26 -4.59 3.29
N ILE A 159 -23.56 -5.68 3.63
CA ILE A 159 -22.95 -6.59 2.64
C ILE A 159 -23.39 -8.03 2.85
N SER A 160 -23.77 -8.70 1.76
CA SER A 160 -24.14 -10.12 1.78
C SER A 160 -22.94 -11.03 1.50
N ASN A 161 -23.03 -12.28 1.96
CA ASN A 161 -22.04 -13.32 1.63
C ASN A 161 -21.91 -13.55 0.12
N ASP A 162 -23.00 -13.41 -0.64
CA ASP A 162 -22.96 -13.52 -2.11
C ASP A 162 -22.20 -12.36 -2.75
N ALA A 163 -22.33 -11.14 -2.21
CA ALA A 163 -21.55 -9.99 -2.68
C ALA A 163 -20.05 -10.18 -2.40
N LEU A 164 -19.70 -10.68 -1.21
CA LEU A 164 -18.32 -11.05 -0.88
C LEU A 164 -17.81 -12.16 -1.80
N LEU A 165 -18.58 -13.22 -2.02
CA LEU A 165 -18.21 -14.30 -2.93
C LEU A 165 -17.96 -13.80 -4.35
N ARG A 166 -18.82 -12.92 -4.88
CA ARG A 166 -18.63 -12.33 -6.21
C ARG A 166 -17.39 -11.46 -6.29
N ASN A 167 -17.10 -10.67 -5.25
CA ASN A 167 -15.95 -9.77 -5.22
C ASN A 167 -14.61 -10.51 -5.06
N TYR A 168 -14.52 -11.45 -4.12
CA TYR A 168 -13.29 -12.20 -3.82
C TYR A 168 -13.14 -13.47 -4.66
N HIS A 169 -14.18 -13.86 -5.41
CA HIS A 169 -14.24 -15.09 -6.21
C HIS A 169 -13.99 -16.38 -5.42
N ARG A 170 -14.17 -16.32 -4.09
CA ARG A 170 -14.11 -17.46 -3.17
C ARG A 170 -14.91 -17.15 -1.91
N HIS A 171 -15.23 -18.19 -1.16
CA HIS A 171 -15.74 -18.01 0.19
C HIS A 171 -14.64 -17.48 1.11
N LEU A 172 -14.99 -16.46 1.88
CA LEU A 172 -14.15 -15.94 2.95
C LEU A 172 -14.42 -16.71 4.24
N GLN A 173 -13.37 -16.94 5.01
CA GLN A 173 -13.48 -17.45 6.38
C GLN A 173 -14.03 -16.36 7.32
N PRO A 174 -14.63 -16.72 8.47
CA PRO A 174 -15.16 -15.72 9.41
C PRO A 174 -14.15 -14.64 9.82
N GLY A 175 -12.88 -14.99 10.01
CA GLY A 175 -11.82 -14.03 10.33
C GLY A 175 -11.49 -13.05 9.20
N GLU A 176 -11.62 -13.50 7.94
CA GLU A 176 -11.45 -12.66 6.75
C GLU A 176 -12.64 -11.72 6.57
N ILE A 177 -13.87 -12.20 6.78
CA ILE A 177 -15.07 -11.37 6.80
C ILE A 177 -14.94 -10.29 7.88
N PHE A 178 -14.52 -10.68 9.09
CA PHE A 178 -14.25 -9.75 10.18
C PHE A 178 -13.27 -8.64 9.75
N ALA A 179 -12.17 -8.99 9.08
CA ALA A 179 -11.19 -8.02 8.58
C ALA A 179 -11.81 -7.02 7.59
N VAL A 180 -12.64 -7.49 6.66
CA VAL A 180 -13.35 -6.63 5.69
C VAL A 180 -14.28 -5.65 6.41
N LEU A 181 -15.09 -6.14 7.35
CA LEU A 181 -16.04 -5.32 8.11
C LEU A 181 -15.33 -4.27 8.97
N PHE A 182 -14.21 -4.66 9.57
CA PHE A 182 -13.38 -3.76 10.35
C PHE A 182 -12.81 -2.64 9.47
N MET A 183 -12.19 -3.00 8.33
CA MET A 183 -11.63 -2.03 7.40
C MET A 183 -12.71 -1.11 6.82
N ALA A 184 -13.92 -1.63 6.53
CA ALA A 184 -15.05 -0.83 6.09
C ALA A 184 -15.41 0.24 7.12
N SER A 185 -15.53 -0.14 8.39
CA SER A 185 -15.81 0.79 9.48
C SER A 185 -14.72 1.85 9.63
N GLU A 186 -13.46 1.45 9.51
CA GLU A 186 -12.31 2.34 9.61
C GLU A 186 -12.24 3.35 8.47
N LEU A 187 -12.48 2.93 7.22
CA LEU A 187 -12.41 3.82 6.07
C LEU A 187 -13.65 4.72 5.95
N LEU A 188 -14.83 4.24 6.35
CA LEU A 188 -16.11 4.97 6.19
C LEU A 188 -16.49 5.85 7.40
N ARG A 189 -15.75 5.80 8.51
CA ARG A 189 -15.99 6.70 9.64
C ARG A 189 -15.56 8.13 9.31
N PRO A 190 -16.14 9.16 9.94
CA PRO A 190 -15.62 10.52 9.86
C PRO A 190 -14.14 10.58 10.28
N PRO A 191 -13.27 11.35 9.59
CA PRO A 191 -11.90 11.60 10.01
C PRO A 191 -11.80 12.33 11.34
N ASP A 192 -10.82 11.98 12.15
CA ASP A 192 -10.57 12.62 13.45
C ASP A 192 -10.13 14.08 13.26
N SER A 193 -9.54 14.36 12.10
CA SER A 193 -9.17 15.71 11.67
C SER A 193 -10.36 16.61 11.33
N GLY A 194 -11.57 16.06 11.18
CA GLY A 194 -12.75 16.77 10.68
C GLY A 194 -12.73 17.07 9.18
N SER A 195 -11.78 16.51 8.43
CA SER A 195 -11.69 16.71 6.97
C SER A 195 -12.92 16.15 6.25
N SER A 196 -13.35 16.79 5.17
CA SER A 196 -14.54 16.38 4.43
C SER A 196 -14.31 15.26 3.41
N THR A 197 -13.05 14.92 3.11
CA THR A 197 -12.68 13.94 2.07
C THR A 197 -11.68 12.93 2.62
N VAL A 198 -11.88 11.65 2.28
CA VAL A 198 -10.98 10.55 2.62
C VAL A 198 -10.43 9.92 1.36
N ILE A 199 -9.13 9.62 1.35
CA ILE A 199 -8.49 8.79 0.34
C ILE A 199 -7.73 7.64 0.99
N ALA A 200 -7.92 6.45 0.46
CA ALA A 200 -7.21 5.25 0.85
C ALA A 200 -5.89 5.12 0.08
N VAL A 201 -4.81 4.72 0.74
CA VAL A 201 -3.51 4.47 0.11
C VAL A 201 -3.01 3.10 0.56
N TYR A 202 -2.93 2.16 -0.37
CA TYR A 202 -2.62 0.76 -0.09
C TYR A 202 -1.78 0.11 -1.19
N GLY A 203 -1.37 -1.15 -1.01
CA GLY A 203 -0.91 -2.00 -2.10
C GLY A 203 -2.08 -2.43 -2.99
N VAL A 204 -1.81 -2.77 -4.25
CA VAL A 204 -2.86 -3.20 -5.21
C VAL A 204 -3.58 -4.48 -4.78
N ASP A 205 -2.98 -5.27 -3.90
CA ASP A 205 -3.59 -6.44 -3.26
C ASP A 205 -4.80 -6.08 -2.39
N GLU A 206 -4.91 -4.84 -1.92
CA GLU A 206 -6.04 -4.35 -1.13
C GLU A 206 -7.22 -3.85 -1.99
N ALA A 207 -7.12 -3.89 -3.33
CA ALA A 207 -8.16 -3.36 -4.21
C ALA A 207 -9.52 -4.07 -4.05
N LEU A 208 -9.52 -5.39 -3.80
CA LEU A 208 -10.74 -6.14 -3.53
C LEU A 208 -11.42 -5.69 -2.23
N HIS A 209 -10.65 -5.26 -1.23
CA HIS A 209 -11.21 -4.67 -0.01
C HIS A 209 -11.90 -3.35 -0.32
N ILE A 210 -11.25 -2.45 -1.06
CA ILE A 210 -11.86 -1.17 -1.45
C ILE A 210 -13.15 -1.37 -2.26
N ASN A 211 -13.19 -2.34 -3.16
CA ASN A 211 -14.41 -2.67 -3.91
C ASN A 211 -15.56 -3.11 -2.99
N ALA A 212 -15.28 -4.02 -2.04
CA ALA A 212 -16.27 -4.44 -1.04
C ALA A 212 -16.72 -3.29 -0.13
N ILE A 213 -15.79 -2.42 0.27
CA ILE A 213 -16.06 -1.25 1.12
C ILE A 213 -16.91 -0.22 0.38
N ASN A 214 -16.68 0.01 -0.91
CA ASN A 214 -17.52 0.89 -1.71
C ASN A 214 -18.93 0.32 -1.93
N ALA A 215 -19.07 -1.01 -2.06
CA ALA A 215 -20.39 -1.64 -2.05
C ALA A 215 -21.14 -1.43 -0.71
N ILE A 216 -20.42 -1.52 0.42
CA ILE A 216 -20.97 -1.19 1.75
C ILE A 216 -21.34 0.30 1.83
N ALA A 217 -20.50 1.19 1.29
CA ALA A 217 -20.75 2.62 1.28
C ALA A 217 -22.06 2.94 0.55
N ASP A 218 -22.22 2.40 -0.66
CA ASP A 218 -23.43 2.56 -1.47
C ASP A 218 -24.69 2.07 -0.73
N ALA A 219 -24.62 0.86 -0.15
CA ALA A 219 -25.75 0.26 0.56
C ALA A 219 -26.11 0.97 1.87
N SER A 220 -25.14 1.66 2.50
CA SER A 220 -25.33 2.40 3.76
C SER A 220 -25.52 3.91 3.57
N GLY A 221 -25.61 4.39 2.33
CA GLY A 221 -25.77 5.81 2.03
C GLY A 221 -24.55 6.67 2.41
N ARG A 222 -23.35 6.09 2.41
CA ARG A 222 -22.09 6.77 2.71
C ARG A 222 -21.33 7.10 1.43
N PRO A 223 -20.48 8.14 1.44
CA PRO A 223 -19.60 8.42 0.31
C PRO A 223 -18.66 7.24 0.04
N ARG A 224 -18.47 6.90 -1.24
CA ARG A 224 -17.42 5.98 -1.69
C ARG A 224 -16.04 6.51 -1.33
N ILE A 225 -15.10 5.60 -1.14
CA ILE A 225 -13.70 5.87 -0.85
C ILE A 225 -12.91 5.89 -2.16
N SER A 226 -12.27 7.02 -2.44
CA SER A 226 -11.21 7.10 -3.45
C SER A 226 -9.98 6.34 -2.97
N ALA A 227 -9.23 5.71 -3.87
CA ALA A 227 -8.03 4.98 -3.51
C ALA A 227 -6.87 5.15 -4.50
N LEU A 228 -5.66 5.10 -3.95
CA LEU A 228 -4.38 5.02 -4.65
C LEU A 228 -3.72 3.68 -4.32
N PHE A 229 -3.39 2.90 -5.34
CA PHE A 229 -2.79 1.58 -5.16
C PHE A 229 -1.34 1.56 -5.59
N SER A 230 -0.45 1.10 -4.72
CA SER A 230 0.97 0.88 -5.02
C SER A 230 1.20 -0.51 -5.61
N ARG A 231 2.23 -0.63 -6.44
CA ARG A 231 2.77 -1.91 -6.91
C ARG A 231 3.32 -2.69 -5.71
N LEU A 232 3.26 -4.01 -5.83
CA LEU A 232 3.81 -4.96 -4.87
C LEU A 232 5.30 -5.16 -5.13
N MET A 233 6.10 -5.06 -4.07
CA MET A 233 7.53 -5.33 -4.16
C MET A 233 7.79 -6.84 -4.22
N PRO A 234 8.63 -7.33 -5.17
CA PRO A 234 9.01 -8.73 -5.23
C PRO A 234 9.80 -9.20 -4.01
N SER A 235 9.68 -10.49 -3.71
CA SER A 235 10.54 -11.17 -2.73
C SER A 235 12.00 -11.21 -3.19
N ARG A 236 12.96 -11.27 -2.25
CA ARG A 236 14.40 -11.30 -2.59
C ARG A 236 14.83 -12.58 -3.32
N VAL A 237 14.13 -13.69 -3.09
CA VAL A 237 14.57 -15.03 -3.55
C VAL A 237 13.56 -15.72 -4.48
N ALA A 238 12.29 -15.34 -4.45
CA ALA A 238 11.23 -15.95 -5.27
C ALA A 238 10.62 -14.91 -6.21
N LYS A 239 10.77 -15.14 -7.52
CA LYS A 239 10.45 -14.17 -8.58
C LYS A 239 8.94 -13.97 -8.81
N ASP A 240 8.13 -14.91 -8.35
CA ASP A 240 6.67 -14.98 -8.49
C ASP A 240 5.93 -14.61 -7.19
N ARG A 241 6.69 -14.26 -6.13
CA ARG A 241 6.14 -13.98 -4.80
C ARG A 241 6.35 -12.54 -4.38
N LYS A 242 5.34 -11.96 -3.73
CA LYS A 242 5.45 -10.63 -3.11
C LYS A 242 6.28 -10.73 -1.84
N MET A 243 6.91 -9.63 -1.44
CA MET A 243 7.56 -9.54 -0.13
C MET A 243 6.52 -9.72 0.96
N SER A 244 6.80 -10.57 1.93
CA SER A 244 5.84 -10.95 2.98
C SER A 244 6.52 -10.98 4.35
N LYS A 245 5.71 -10.72 5.38
CA LYS A 245 6.12 -10.77 6.78
C LYS A 245 6.12 -12.19 7.35
N SER A 246 5.33 -13.10 6.77
CA SER A 246 5.17 -14.48 7.24
C SER A 246 6.29 -15.43 6.82
N ALA A 247 7.22 -14.98 5.97
CA ALA A 247 8.34 -15.81 5.52
C ALA A 247 9.47 -15.73 6.55
N GLU A 248 9.50 -16.71 7.45
CA GLU A 248 10.61 -16.92 8.38
C GLU A 248 11.93 -17.00 7.59
N LYS A 249 12.91 -16.20 8.03
CA LYS A 249 14.23 -15.92 7.43
C LYS A 249 14.21 -14.72 6.48
N HIS A 250 15.06 -13.75 6.80
CA HIS A 250 15.45 -12.58 5.98
C HIS A 250 15.76 -12.88 4.50
N ALA A 251 15.82 -14.16 4.10
CA ALA A 251 15.88 -14.59 2.72
C ALA A 251 14.75 -14.02 1.84
N TYR A 252 13.54 -13.75 2.37
CA TYR A 252 12.40 -13.35 1.53
C TYR A 252 12.00 -11.88 1.61
N ASN A 253 12.43 -11.16 2.65
CA ASN A 253 12.09 -9.76 2.89
C ASN A 253 13.29 -8.93 3.36
N VAL A 254 13.11 -7.61 3.39
CA VAL A 254 14.08 -6.65 3.97
C VAL A 254 13.34 -5.83 5.02
N PRO A 255 13.39 -6.22 6.30
CA PRO A 255 12.74 -5.48 7.38
C PRO A 255 13.30 -4.07 7.53
N LEU A 256 12.45 -3.12 7.92
CA LEU A 256 12.83 -1.73 8.21
C LEU A 256 13.58 -1.60 9.55
N THR A 257 13.58 -2.66 10.34
CA THR A 257 14.28 -2.78 11.64
C THR A 257 15.72 -3.27 11.51
N LEU A 258 16.18 -3.64 10.31
CA LEU A 258 17.56 -4.09 10.09
C LEU A 258 18.58 -2.98 10.41
N SER A 259 19.73 -3.37 10.96
CA SER A 259 20.89 -2.49 11.03
C SER A 259 21.38 -2.09 9.62
N PRO A 260 22.06 -0.94 9.46
CA PRO A 260 22.57 -0.51 8.16
C PRO A 260 23.45 -1.58 7.48
N GLU A 261 24.29 -2.27 8.25
CA GLU A 261 25.16 -3.34 7.75
C GLU A 261 24.34 -4.55 7.25
N SER A 262 23.33 -4.98 8.01
CA SER A 262 22.46 -6.09 7.62
C SER A 262 21.57 -5.74 6.43
N ALA A 263 21.13 -4.49 6.32
CA ALA A 263 20.44 -3.98 5.14
C ALA A 263 21.35 -4.04 3.90
N ARG A 264 22.61 -3.58 3.97
CA ARG A 264 23.58 -3.68 2.86
C ARG A 264 23.79 -5.11 2.39
N ARG A 265 24.01 -6.05 3.33
CA ARG A 265 24.10 -7.48 3.01
C ARG A 265 22.82 -8.00 2.33
N ALA A 266 21.66 -7.53 2.79
CA ALA A 266 20.39 -7.92 2.20
C ALA A 266 20.25 -7.44 0.75
N PHE A 267 20.66 -6.20 0.46
CA PHE A 267 20.66 -5.64 -0.89
C PHE A 267 21.68 -6.28 -1.83
N ALA A 268 22.91 -6.55 -1.36
CA ALA A 268 23.94 -7.18 -2.17
C ALA A 268 23.54 -8.57 -2.70
N GLY A 269 22.73 -9.31 -1.95
CA GLY A 269 22.19 -10.61 -2.36
C GLY A 269 20.89 -10.57 -3.17
N TYR A 270 20.32 -9.39 -3.44
CA TYR A 270 19.05 -9.26 -4.14
C TYR A 270 19.26 -9.44 -5.65
N LYS A 271 18.75 -10.54 -6.23
CA LYS A 271 18.78 -10.76 -7.68
C LYS A 271 17.69 -9.92 -8.33
N VAL A 272 17.98 -8.64 -8.58
CA VAL A 272 16.99 -7.68 -9.10
C VAL A 272 16.58 -8.08 -10.52
N ARG A 273 15.30 -8.38 -10.74
CA ARG A 273 14.73 -8.60 -12.09
C ARG A 273 14.20 -7.29 -12.73
N ASP A 274 14.05 -6.25 -11.91
CA ASP A 274 13.70 -4.89 -12.32
C ASP A 274 14.58 -3.88 -11.54
N PRO A 275 15.78 -3.56 -12.06
CA PRO A 275 16.73 -2.64 -11.43
C PRO A 275 16.06 -1.32 -11.01
N CYS A 276 15.06 -0.87 -11.78
CA CYS A 276 14.34 0.38 -11.60
C CYS A 276 13.42 0.38 -10.37
N MET A 277 12.84 -0.75 -9.96
CA MET A 277 11.98 -0.77 -8.77
C MET A 277 12.79 -0.59 -7.49
N VAL A 278 13.97 -1.21 -7.40
CA VAL A 278 14.88 -1.08 -6.24
C VAL A 278 15.60 0.27 -6.24
N THR A 279 15.89 0.88 -7.40
CA THR A 279 16.42 2.25 -7.45
C THR A 279 15.36 3.35 -7.36
N SER A 280 14.09 3.06 -7.67
CA SER A 280 12.96 4.00 -7.45
C SER A 280 12.61 4.17 -5.97
N VAL A 281 13.13 3.30 -5.10
CA VAL A 281 13.26 3.53 -3.68
C VAL A 281 14.26 4.69 -3.51
N ARG A 282 13.77 5.94 -3.64
CA ARG A 282 14.45 7.25 -3.42
C ARG A 282 15.68 7.16 -2.51
N ALA A 283 16.68 8.00 -2.78
CA ALA A 283 17.79 8.18 -1.84
C ALA A 283 17.31 8.49 -0.41
N ASP A 284 16.21 9.24 -0.27
CA ASP A 284 15.53 9.54 1.01
C ASP A 284 15.10 8.27 1.80
N LEU A 285 14.76 7.19 1.09
CA LEU A 285 14.25 5.95 1.66
C LEU A 285 15.32 5.08 2.31
N LEU A 286 16.53 5.14 1.78
CA LEU A 286 17.70 4.46 2.29
C LEU A 286 18.47 5.36 3.28
N ALA A 287 18.42 6.68 3.10
CA ALA A 287 19.01 7.64 4.01
C ALA A 287 18.24 7.77 5.33
N GLY A 288 16.90 7.69 5.32
CA GLY A 288 16.07 7.84 6.52
C GLY A 288 16.18 6.66 7.51
N PRO A 289 15.34 5.62 7.38
CA PRO A 289 15.27 4.51 8.34
C PRO A 289 16.59 3.73 8.48
N TYR A 290 17.45 3.74 7.45
CA TYR A 290 18.73 3.01 7.44
C TYR A 290 19.99 3.88 7.55
N GLY A 291 19.86 5.22 7.60
CA GLY A 291 21.01 6.11 7.81
C GLY A 291 22.11 6.02 6.74
N LEU A 292 21.81 5.51 5.53
CA LEU A 292 22.81 5.33 4.47
C LEU A 292 23.16 6.68 3.83
N LYS A 293 24.45 6.98 3.70
CA LYS A 293 24.91 8.17 2.98
C LYS A 293 24.66 8.03 1.48
N GLU A 294 24.54 9.16 0.79
CA GLU A 294 24.30 9.19 -0.65
C GLU A 294 25.34 8.39 -1.46
N GLU A 295 26.61 8.45 -1.06
CA GLU A 295 27.72 7.67 -1.63
C GLU A 295 27.54 6.15 -1.45
N GLU A 296 26.96 5.74 -0.32
CA GLU A 296 26.70 4.35 0.03
C GLU A 296 25.46 3.84 -0.72
N ILE A 297 24.48 4.71 -0.97
CA ILE A 297 23.35 4.44 -1.86
C ILE A 297 23.81 4.34 -3.31
N CYS A 298 24.78 5.16 -3.72
CA CYS A 298 25.36 5.15 -5.06
C CYS A 298 26.19 3.89 -5.32
N SER A 299 26.91 3.38 -4.33
CA SER A 299 27.72 2.14 -4.45
C SER A 299 26.90 0.84 -4.48
N LEU A 300 25.61 0.89 -4.10
CA LEU A 300 24.66 -0.23 -4.22
C LEU A 300 24.06 -0.37 -5.64
N ARG A 301 24.48 0.46 -6.60
CA ARG A 301 23.94 0.51 -7.97
C ARG A 301 24.79 -0.29 -8.97
N CYS A 302 24.16 -0.83 -10.01
CA CYS A 302 24.91 -1.21 -11.22
C CYS A 302 25.38 0.06 -11.95
N ALA A 303 26.47 -0.03 -12.72
CA ALA A 303 27.07 1.11 -13.43
C ALA A 303 26.09 1.82 -14.39
N GLU A 304 25.13 1.08 -14.97
CA GLU A 304 24.08 1.61 -15.85
C GLU A 304 23.05 2.47 -15.08
N CYS A 305 22.78 2.15 -13.80
CA CYS A 305 21.87 2.91 -12.94
C CYS A 305 22.43 4.27 -12.47
N LEU A 306 23.74 4.49 -12.57
CA LEU A 306 24.38 5.76 -12.20
C LEU A 306 24.14 6.82 -13.28
N ALA A 307 24.29 6.43 -14.56
CA ALA A 307 23.89 7.22 -15.72
C ALA A 307 22.36 7.41 -15.76
N ALA A 308 21.62 6.35 -15.44
CA ALA A 308 20.17 6.38 -15.31
C ALA A 308 19.67 7.40 -14.28
N SER A 309 20.24 7.47 -13.09
CA SER A 309 19.63 8.32 -12.05
C SER A 309 19.65 9.82 -12.32
N ARG A 310 20.45 10.28 -13.29
CA ARG A 310 20.50 11.68 -13.73
C ARG A 310 19.65 11.96 -14.99
N GLU A 311 19.23 10.94 -15.76
CA GLU A 311 18.40 11.06 -16.99
C GLU A 311 17.13 10.16 -17.03
N LEU A 312 17.13 8.95 -16.45
CA LEU A 312 16.05 7.95 -16.51
C LEU A 312 14.75 8.32 -15.77
N VAL A 313 14.73 9.30 -14.87
CA VAL A 313 13.45 9.77 -14.29
C VAL A 313 12.63 10.50 -15.36
N ASP A 314 13.29 11.16 -16.32
CA ASP A 314 12.64 11.97 -17.35
C ASP A 314 12.59 11.31 -18.74
N ASP A 315 13.48 10.35 -19.05
CA ASP A 315 13.50 9.63 -20.34
C ASP A 315 12.77 8.27 -20.34
N TYR A 316 12.68 7.56 -19.22
CA TYR A 316 12.01 6.25 -19.16
C TYR A 316 10.47 6.35 -19.30
N PHE A 317 9.91 7.56 -19.16
CA PHE A 317 8.49 7.87 -19.39
C PHE A 317 8.19 8.50 -20.76
N ARG A 318 9.19 8.68 -21.64
CA ARG A 318 8.97 9.25 -23.00
C ARG A 318 8.97 8.24 -24.14
N ALA A 319 9.35 6.98 -23.94
CA ALA A 319 9.42 6.00 -25.03
C ALA A 319 8.49 4.80 -24.81
N ASP A 320 7.66 4.59 -25.82
CA ASP A 320 6.56 3.64 -25.98
C ASP A 320 6.84 2.14 -25.73
N PHE A 321 5.73 1.40 -25.49
CA PHE A 321 5.32 0.08 -26.04
C PHE A 321 5.03 -1.07 -25.04
N PRO A 322 4.09 -2.01 -25.36
CA PRO A 322 3.28 -2.12 -26.59
C PRO A 322 1.77 -2.31 -26.43
N LEU A 323 1.03 -1.64 -27.33
CA LEU A 323 -0.29 -2.08 -27.81
C LEU A 323 -0.14 -3.37 -28.65
N GLY A 324 -1.19 -4.19 -28.63
CA GLY A 324 -1.28 -5.49 -29.31
C GLY A 324 -1.21 -5.45 -30.86
N PRO A 325 -1.43 -6.59 -31.52
CA PRO A 325 -0.69 -7.01 -32.70
C PRO A 325 -1.05 -6.23 -33.97
N ARG A 326 -0.02 -6.05 -34.80
CA ARG A 326 -0.10 -5.49 -36.15
C ARG A 326 -0.99 -6.37 -37.04
N SER A 327 -2.04 -5.80 -37.61
CA SER A 327 -2.60 -6.27 -38.88
C SER A 327 -2.02 -5.41 -40.00
N ALA A 328 -1.36 -6.08 -40.94
CA ALA A 328 -0.88 -5.50 -42.18
C ALA A 328 -2.05 -5.33 -43.16
N THR A 329 -2.27 -4.09 -43.59
CA THR A 329 -2.45 -3.57 -44.97
C THR A 329 -2.98 -2.16 -44.86
#